data_AF-A0A1W9ZCL9-F1
#
_entry.id   AF-A0A1W9ZCL9-F1
#
_cell.length_a   1.000
_cell.length_b   1.000
_cell.length_c   1.000
_cell.angle_alpha   90.00
_cell.angle_beta   90.00
_cell.angle_gamma   90.00
#
_symmetry.space_group_name_H-M   'P 1'
#
loop_
_entity.id
_entity.type
_entity.pdbx_description
1 polymer ?
#
loop_
_entity_poly.entity_id
_entity_poly.type
_entity_poly.pdbx_seq_one_letter_code
_entity_poly.pdbx_strand_id
1 'polypeptide(L)'
;MDPHNGTAVKYETLAWDIPSAAAYVRAAQRQRGDYQAAISANIADLTIALPSQTLADAEDASREVARFDAELGGEIAPFSSVLLRTESAASSNIENITASVRAIAEAELPGGRTSANAKIIVANSAAMLAAVNLADNIDDDAVLAMHGALMHDIDPKSAGQWRAEQVWIGGGAHGPRGAMFVPPHHSRVVAAIDDLLRFAQRDDIPALPQGCVQQSGVRVGPDQRYRR
;
A
#
# COMPACT_ATOMS: atom_id res chain seq x y z
N MET A 1 4.43 31.45 -4.28
CA MET A 1 4.12 30.02 -4.48
C MET A 1 2.82 29.76 -3.77
N ASP A 2 1.84 29.19 -4.46
CA ASP A 2 0.53 28.91 -3.89
C ASP A 2 0.65 27.74 -2.89
N PRO A 3 0.38 27.92 -1.58
CA PRO A 3 0.59 26.88 -0.56
C PRO A 3 -0.33 25.66 -0.73
N HIS A 4 -1.30 25.72 -1.64
CA HIS A 4 -2.28 24.67 -1.89
C HIS A 4 -1.87 23.61 -2.94
N ASN A 5 -0.68 23.71 -3.55
CA ASN A 5 -0.33 22.88 -4.72
C ASN A 5 0.81 21.85 -4.47
N GLY A 6 1.20 21.62 -3.22
CA GLY A 6 2.34 20.76 -2.87
C GLY A 6 2.12 19.27 -3.13
N THR A 7 0.87 18.79 -3.04
CA THR A 7 0.51 17.36 -3.11
C THR A 7 -0.30 16.99 -4.36
N ALA A 8 -0.51 17.94 -5.28
CA ALA A 8 -1.28 17.68 -6.50
C ALA A 8 -0.61 16.60 -7.36
N VAL A 9 -1.41 15.62 -7.80
CA VAL A 9 -0.95 14.52 -8.66
C VAL A 9 -0.52 15.09 -10.00
N LYS A 10 0.76 14.90 -10.34
CA LYS A 10 1.31 15.26 -11.66
C LYS A 10 1.37 14.00 -12.53
N TYR A 11 1.53 14.20 -13.84
CA TYR A 11 1.67 13.11 -14.80
C TYR A 11 2.85 13.35 -15.74
N GLU A 12 3.46 12.27 -16.19
CA GLU A 12 4.42 12.24 -17.29
C GLU A 12 3.91 11.39 -18.44
N THR A 13 4.30 11.77 -19.65
CA THR A 13 4.05 10.97 -20.86
C THR A 13 5.17 9.97 -21.05
N LEU A 14 4.83 8.69 -21.14
CA LEU A 14 5.76 7.60 -21.44
C LEU A 14 5.25 6.82 -22.65
N ALA A 15 6.18 6.18 -23.38
CA ALA A 15 5.83 5.34 -24.51
C ALA A 15 5.71 3.88 -24.06
N TRP A 16 4.60 3.23 -24.41
CA TRP A 16 4.44 1.79 -24.23
C TRP A 16 4.87 1.04 -25.48
N ASP A 17 5.79 0.10 -25.29
CA ASP A 17 6.09 -0.95 -26.26
C ASP A 17 5.53 -2.28 -25.75
N ILE A 18 5.12 -3.16 -26.66
CA ILE A 18 4.65 -4.49 -26.27
C ILE A 18 5.83 -5.44 -26.10
N PRO A 19 5.78 -6.32 -25.09
CA PRO A 19 6.73 -7.41 -24.99
C PRO A 19 6.76 -8.24 -26.28
N SER A 20 7.95 -8.69 -26.69
CA SER A 20 8.14 -9.50 -27.91
C SER A 20 7.24 -10.75 -27.92
N ALA A 21 7.05 -11.36 -26.76
CA ALA A 21 6.16 -12.51 -26.56
C ALA A 21 4.67 -12.20 -26.85
N ALA A 22 4.25 -10.94 -26.80
CA ALA A 22 2.87 -10.52 -27.07
C ALA A 22 2.69 -9.93 -28.48
N ALA A 23 3.73 -9.92 -29.33
CA ALA A 23 3.74 -9.24 -30.62
C ALA A 23 2.64 -9.72 -31.59
N TYR A 24 2.28 -11.01 -31.55
CA TYR A 24 1.24 -11.58 -32.41
C TYR A 24 -0.19 -11.33 -31.89
N VAL A 25 -0.36 -10.80 -30.67
CA VAL A 25 -1.67 -10.55 -30.07
C VAL A 25 -2.18 -9.19 -30.51
N ARG A 26 -3.26 -9.16 -31.32
CA ARG A 26 -3.85 -7.89 -31.81
C ARG A 26 -4.27 -6.94 -30.68
N ALA A 27 -4.74 -7.49 -29.55
CA ALA A 27 -5.10 -6.70 -28.38
C ALA A 27 -3.88 -5.99 -27.77
N ALA A 28 -2.71 -6.64 -27.75
CA ALA A 28 -1.46 -6.02 -27.32
C ALA A 28 -0.99 -4.95 -28.32
N GLN A 29 -1.07 -5.21 -29.62
CA GLN A 29 -0.69 -4.23 -30.66
C GLN A 29 -1.44 -2.89 -30.51
N ARG A 30 -2.71 -2.92 -30.09
CA ARG A 30 -3.52 -1.71 -29.81
C ARG A 30 -3.04 -0.90 -28.60
N GLN A 31 -2.19 -1.47 -27.76
CA GLN A 31 -1.64 -0.84 -26.56
C GLN A 31 -0.32 -0.08 -26.83
N ARG A 32 0.30 -0.24 -28.00
CA ARG A 32 1.52 0.51 -28.36
C ARG A 32 1.28 2.01 -28.37
N GLY A 33 2.25 2.80 -27.94
CA GLY A 33 2.20 4.27 -27.99
C GLY A 33 2.05 4.92 -26.62
N ASP A 34 1.77 6.21 -26.62
CA ASP A 34 1.90 7.03 -25.41
C ASP A 34 0.81 6.75 -24.37
N TYR A 35 1.21 6.83 -23.10
CA TYR A 35 0.33 6.78 -21.93
C TYR A 35 0.79 7.81 -20.89
N GLN A 36 -0.12 8.16 -19.97
CA GLN A 36 0.17 9.03 -18.84
C GLN A 36 0.45 8.18 -17.61
N ALA A 37 1.59 8.36 -16.97
CA ALA A 37 1.92 7.77 -15.67
C ALA A 37 1.91 8.86 -14.60
N ALA A 38 1.38 8.56 -13.42
CA ALA A 38 1.39 9.48 -12.30
C ALA A 38 2.82 9.76 -11.81
N ILE A 39 3.05 10.92 -11.21
CA ILE A 39 4.29 11.25 -10.51
C ILE A 39 3.92 11.49 -9.05
N SER A 40 4.58 10.78 -8.14
CA SER A 40 4.42 10.99 -6.70
C SER A 40 4.79 12.42 -6.32
N ALA A 41 4.02 13.02 -5.42
CA ALA A 41 4.42 14.28 -4.81
C ALA A 41 5.64 14.04 -3.90
N ASN A 42 6.56 15.00 -3.89
CA ASN A 42 7.64 15.01 -2.90
C ASN A 42 7.05 15.55 -1.59
N ILE A 43 7.05 14.72 -0.57
CA ILE A 43 6.44 14.98 0.73
C ILE A 43 7.45 15.02 1.88
N ALA A 44 8.72 14.62 1.68
CA ALA A 44 9.75 14.64 2.74
C ALA A 44 9.73 15.94 3.57
N ASP A 45 9.73 17.10 2.90
CA ASP A 45 9.74 18.42 3.53
C ASP A 45 8.35 19.07 3.61
N LEU A 46 7.27 18.30 3.40
CA LEU A 46 5.91 18.84 3.38
C LEU A 46 5.54 19.41 4.75
N THR A 47 5.21 20.71 4.80
CA THR A 47 4.63 21.32 6.00
C THR A 47 3.13 21.02 6.05
N ILE A 48 2.69 20.33 7.10
CA ILE A 48 1.27 20.11 7.36
C ILE A 48 0.70 21.33 8.10
N ALA A 49 -0.10 22.13 7.40
CA ALA A 49 -0.87 23.22 7.99
C ALA A 49 -2.35 22.81 8.10
N LEU A 50 -2.77 22.42 9.30
CA LEU A 50 -4.16 22.05 9.59
C LEU A 50 -4.86 23.13 10.41
N PRO A 51 -6.19 23.28 10.29
CA PRO A 51 -6.97 24.11 11.20
C PRO A 51 -6.74 23.68 12.66
N SER A 52 -6.75 24.64 13.58
CA SER A 52 -6.52 24.37 15.02
C SER A 52 -7.47 23.34 15.59
N GLN A 53 -8.72 23.31 15.13
CA GLN A 53 -9.71 22.31 15.56
C GLN A 53 -9.29 20.90 15.15
N THR A 54 -8.83 20.71 13.91
CA THR A 54 -8.37 19.39 13.42
C THR A 54 -7.13 18.90 14.17
N LEU A 55 -6.22 19.83 14.53
CA LEU A 55 -5.08 19.49 15.37
C LEU A 55 -5.51 19.07 16.78
N ALA A 56 -6.46 19.78 17.39
CA ALA A 56 -7.00 19.40 18.70
C ALA A 56 -7.66 18.02 18.66
N ASP A 57 -8.50 17.76 17.65
CA ASP A 57 -9.17 16.46 17.49
C ASP A 57 -8.15 15.32 17.29
N ALA A 58 -7.07 15.57 16.54
CA ALA A 58 -6.00 14.60 16.33
C ALA A 58 -5.19 14.34 17.62
N GLU A 59 -4.91 15.37 18.41
CA GLU A 59 -4.24 15.19 19.70
C GLU A 59 -5.11 14.41 20.68
N ASP A 60 -6.39 14.73 20.77
CA ASP A 60 -7.33 14.02 21.63
C ASP A 60 -7.41 12.54 21.25
N ALA A 61 -7.53 12.22 19.96
CA ALA A 61 -7.48 10.84 19.48
C ALA A 61 -6.15 10.14 19.79
N SER A 62 -5.02 10.84 19.65
CA SER A 62 -3.69 10.28 19.97
C SER A 62 -3.55 9.96 21.46
N ARG A 63 -4.09 10.82 22.34
CA ARG A 63 -4.09 10.58 23.79
C ARG A 63 -4.97 9.39 24.17
N GLU A 64 -6.11 9.23 23.49
CA GLU A 64 -7.00 8.09 23.70
C GLU A 64 -6.35 6.76 23.31
N VAL A 65 -5.62 6.73 22.19
CA VAL A 65 -4.81 5.55 21.79
C VAL A 65 -3.73 5.27 22.84
N ALA A 66 -2.97 6.28 23.28
CA ALA A 66 -1.94 6.10 24.29
C ALA A 66 -2.51 5.62 25.64
N ARG A 67 -3.69 6.10 26.04
CA ARG A 67 -4.39 5.63 27.25
C ARG A 67 -4.80 4.17 27.10
N PHE A 68 -5.38 3.79 25.97
CA PHE A 68 -5.75 2.41 25.69
C PHE A 68 -4.54 1.48 25.77
N ASP A 69 -3.43 1.84 25.15
CA ASP A 69 -2.19 1.05 25.20
C ASP A 69 -1.64 0.91 26.62
N ALA A 70 -1.68 2.00 27.41
CA ALA A 70 -1.22 1.99 28.80
C ALA A 70 -2.11 1.15 29.73
N GLU A 71 -3.42 1.17 29.53
CA GLU A 71 -4.39 0.49 30.40
C GLU A 71 -4.60 -0.98 30.01
N LEU A 72 -4.64 -1.28 28.71
CA LEU A 72 -5.04 -2.59 28.17
C LEU A 72 -3.95 -3.30 27.37
N GLY A 73 -2.87 -2.62 26.98
CA GLY A 73 -1.84 -3.17 26.09
C GLY A 73 -1.23 -4.48 26.60
N GLY A 74 -0.93 -4.58 27.89
CA GLY A 74 -0.42 -5.80 28.51
C GLY A 74 -1.44 -6.94 28.56
N GLU A 75 -2.73 -6.63 28.68
CA GLU A 75 -3.83 -7.61 28.74
C GLU A 75 -4.19 -8.16 27.35
N ILE A 76 -4.06 -7.33 26.31
CA ILE A 76 -4.38 -7.71 24.93
C ILE A 76 -3.18 -8.27 24.16
N ALA A 77 -1.94 -8.06 24.61
CA ALA A 77 -0.73 -8.56 23.97
C ALA A 77 -0.78 -10.08 23.64
N PRO A 78 -1.32 -10.97 24.50
CA PRO A 78 -1.49 -12.39 24.18
C PRO A 78 -2.48 -12.68 23.04
N PHE A 79 -3.36 -11.72 22.73
CA PHE A 79 -4.37 -11.81 21.68
C PHE A 79 -4.00 -11.03 20.41
N SER A 80 -2.82 -10.40 20.35
CA SER A 80 -2.31 -9.63 19.21
C SER A 80 -2.45 -10.39 17.88
N SER A 81 -2.08 -11.67 17.84
CA SER A 81 -2.22 -12.51 16.64
C SER A 81 -3.67 -12.71 16.18
N VAL A 82 -4.63 -12.75 17.11
CA VAL A 82 -6.06 -12.87 16.80
C VAL A 82 -6.61 -11.54 16.30
N LEU A 83 -6.23 -10.43 16.94
CA LEU A 83 -6.61 -9.08 16.51
C LEU A 83 -6.08 -8.78 15.10
N LEU A 84 -4.81 -9.10 14.82
CA LEU A 84 -4.21 -8.96 13.50
C LEU A 84 -4.94 -9.78 12.43
N ARG A 85 -5.37 -11.02 12.75
CA ARG A 85 -6.19 -11.82 11.83
C ARG A 85 -7.55 -11.16 11.55
N THR A 86 -8.19 -10.56 12.56
CA THR A 86 -9.48 -9.87 12.36
C THR A 86 -9.35 -8.60 11.53
N GLU A 87 -8.28 -7.83 11.73
CA GLU A 87 -7.95 -6.66 10.92
C GLU A 87 -7.62 -7.08 9.47
N SER A 88 -6.77 -8.10 9.30
CA SER A 88 -6.41 -8.65 8.00
C SER A 88 -7.62 -9.16 7.21
N ALA A 89 -8.56 -9.85 7.89
CA ALA A 89 -9.81 -10.30 7.28
C ALA A 89 -10.74 -9.13 6.92
N ALA A 90 -10.84 -8.11 7.77
CA ALA A 90 -11.62 -6.91 7.49
C ALA A 90 -11.06 -6.12 6.29
N SER A 91 -9.73 -5.95 6.23
CA SER A 91 -9.02 -5.32 5.12
C SER A 91 -9.21 -6.08 3.81
N SER A 92 -9.07 -7.41 3.86
CA SER A 92 -9.30 -8.29 2.71
C SER A 92 -10.75 -8.24 2.21
N ASN A 93 -11.73 -8.06 3.11
CA ASN A 93 -13.14 -7.94 2.73
C ASN A 93 -13.42 -6.64 1.96
N ILE A 94 -12.72 -5.53 2.29
CA ILE A 94 -12.77 -4.29 1.50
C ILE A 94 -12.25 -4.53 0.07
N GLU A 95 -11.25 -5.40 -0.08
CA GLU A 95 -10.68 -5.81 -1.37
C GLU A 95 -11.46 -6.94 -2.07
N ASN A 96 -12.62 -7.32 -1.52
CA ASN A 96 -13.49 -8.41 -2.01
C ASN A 96 -12.81 -9.80 -1.98
N ILE A 97 -11.82 -9.99 -1.10
CA ILE A 97 -11.12 -11.23 -0.83
C ILE A 97 -11.73 -11.86 0.42
N THR A 98 -12.54 -12.90 0.23
CA THR A 98 -13.25 -13.59 1.33
C THR A 98 -12.86 -15.06 1.42
N ALA A 99 -12.70 -15.55 2.65
CA ALA A 99 -12.50 -16.97 2.95
C ALA A 99 -13.15 -17.33 4.29
N SER A 100 -13.52 -18.60 4.46
CA SER A 100 -14.06 -19.09 5.74
C SER A 100 -12.94 -19.23 6.78
N VAL A 101 -13.27 -19.08 8.07
CA VAL A 101 -12.33 -19.26 9.19
C VAL A 101 -11.64 -20.63 9.13
N ARG A 102 -12.36 -21.68 8.73
CA ARG A 102 -11.81 -23.02 8.53
C ARG A 102 -10.76 -23.03 7.41
N ALA A 103 -11.05 -22.40 6.26
CA ALA A 103 -10.11 -22.33 5.16
C ALA A 103 -8.85 -21.53 5.54
N ILE A 104 -8.99 -20.46 6.34
CA ILE A 104 -7.84 -19.71 6.86
C ILE A 104 -6.99 -20.59 7.79
N ALA A 105 -7.62 -21.32 8.73
CA ALA A 105 -6.90 -22.24 9.62
C ALA A 105 -6.19 -23.38 8.85
N GLU A 106 -6.81 -23.91 7.78
CA GLU A 106 -6.19 -24.90 6.89
C GLU A 106 -5.04 -24.33 6.05
N ALA A 107 -5.00 -23.01 5.80
CA ALA A 107 -3.92 -22.34 5.05
C ALA A 107 -2.63 -22.20 5.87
N GLU A 108 -2.74 -22.10 7.20
CA GLU A 108 -1.59 -22.00 8.10
C GLU A 108 -0.85 -23.33 8.29
N LEU A 109 -1.48 -24.46 7.92
CA LEU A 109 -0.91 -25.78 8.09
C LEU A 109 -0.08 -26.23 6.87
N PRO A 110 1.15 -26.77 7.06
CA PRO A 110 1.95 -27.30 5.96
C PRO A 110 1.20 -28.39 5.19
N GLY A 111 1.05 -28.22 3.87
CA GLY A 111 0.44 -29.22 2.98
C GLY A 111 -1.10 -29.18 2.88
N GLY A 112 -1.77 -28.17 3.47
CA GLY A 112 -3.21 -27.96 3.31
C GLY A 112 -3.64 -27.66 1.87
N ARG A 113 -4.71 -28.30 1.39
CA ARG A 113 -5.36 -27.95 0.12
C ARG A 113 -6.27 -26.75 0.33
N THR A 114 -5.72 -25.55 0.15
CA THR A 114 -6.39 -24.34 0.61
C THR A 114 -6.73 -23.37 -0.52
N SER A 115 -7.83 -22.62 -0.36
CA SER A 115 -8.27 -21.63 -1.35
C SER A 115 -7.25 -20.48 -1.50
N ALA A 116 -7.15 -19.91 -2.70
CA ALA A 116 -6.24 -18.80 -2.97
C ALA A 116 -6.49 -17.60 -2.04
N ASN A 117 -7.77 -17.27 -1.78
CA ASN A 117 -8.15 -16.19 -0.87
C ASN A 117 -7.67 -16.43 0.58
N ALA A 118 -7.77 -17.66 1.08
CA ALA A 118 -7.31 -17.98 2.43
C ALA A 118 -5.78 -17.83 2.55
N LYS A 119 -5.02 -18.19 1.50
CA LYS A 119 -3.57 -17.96 1.46
C LYS A 119 -3.23 -16.47 1.50
N ILE A 120 -3.97 -15.62 0.78
CA ILE A 120 -3.77 -14.17 0.78
C ILE A 120 -4.00 -13.60 2.19
N ILE A 121 -5.06 -14.02 2.88
CA ILE A 121 -5.37 -13.56 4.25
C ILE A 121 -4.27 -13.97 5.24
N VAL A 122 -3.77 -15.22 5.15
CA VAL A 122 -2.66 -15.68 6.00
C VAL A 122 -1.37 -14.92 5.70
N ALA A 123 -1.04 -14.71 4.43
CA ALA A 123 0.14 -13.96 4.03
C ALA A 123 0.07 -12.49 4.48
N ASN A 124 -1.11 -11.87 4.44
CA ASN A 124 -1.35 -10.53 4.96
C ASN A 124 -1.14 -10.48 6.49
N SER A 125 -1.66 -11.47 7.23
CA SER A 125 -1.42 -11.58 8.68
C SER A 125 0.08 -11.73 9.00
N ALA A 126 0.81 -12.53 8.21
CA ALA A 126 2.26 -12.68 8.36
C ALA A 126 3.03 -11.39 8.04
N ALA A 127 2.60 -10.66 7.00
CA ALA A 127 3.17 -9.37 6.64
C ALA A 127 2.94 -8.30 7.73
N MET A 128 1.74 -8.25 8.32
CA MET A 128 1.45 -7.36 9.45
C MET A 128 2.31 -7.69 10.68
N LEU A 129 2.52 -8.97 10.99
CA LEU A 129 3.43 -9.36 12.07
C LEU A 129 4.88 -8.97 11.78
N ALA A 130 5.33 -9.14 10.53
CA ALA A 130 6.64 -8.65 10.11
C ALA A 130 6.74 -7.13 10.27
N ALA A 131 5.70 -6.38 9.93
CA ALA A 131 5.63 -4.93 10.12
C ALA A 131 5.79 -4.53 11.58
N VAL A 132 5.06 -5.20 12.50
CA VAL A 132 5.17 -4.93 13.94
C VAL A 132 6.59 -5.19 14.45
N ASN A 133 7.23 -6.28 14.01
CA ASN A 133 8.59 -6.62 14.44
C ASN A 133 9.66 -5.66 13.88
N LEU A 134 9.37 -4.94 12.81
CA LEU A 134 10.28 -4.01 12.12
C LEU A 134 9.92 -2.54 12.36
N ALA A 135 8.87 -2.27 13.15
CA ALA A 135 8.28 -0.94 13.31
C ALA A 135 9.26 0.11 13.88
N ASP A 136 10.24 -0.32 14.67
CA ASP A 136 11.24 0.58 15.27
C ASP A 136 12.25 1.12 14.25
N ASN A 137 12.44 0.45 13.11
CA ASN A 137 13.38 0.85 12.06
C ASN A 137 12.73 0.62 10.68
N ILE A 138 11.86 1.54 10.28
CA ILE A 138 11.22 1.49 8.96
C ILE A 138 12.19 2.09 7.93
N ASP A 139 12.89 1.22 7.21
CA ASP A 139 13.74 1.51 6.07
C ASP A 139 13.33 0.70 4.82
N ASP A 140 14.08 0.84 3.72
CA ASP A 140 13.82 0.11 2.47
C ASP A 140 13.81 -1.42 2.68
N ASP A 141 14.73 -1.93 3.51
CA ASP A 141 14.85 -3.35 3.80
C ASP A 141 13.62 -3.85 4.56
N ALA A 142 13.11 -3.06 5.51
CA ALA A 142 11.87 -3.36 6.21
C ALA A 142 10.67 -3.42 5.25
N VAL A 143 10.56 -2.48 4.31
CA VAL A 143 9.48 -2.48 3.30
C VAL A 143 9.56 -3.73 2.41
N LEU A 144 10.76 -4.08 1.95
CA LEU A 144 10.96 -5.29 1.14
C LEU A 144 10.74 -6.57 1.95
N ALA A 145 11.12 -6.61 3.22
CA ALA A 145 10.85 -7.76 4.09
C ALA A 145 9.34 -7.99 4.29
N MET A 146 8.59 -6.92 4.57
CA MET A 146 7.12 -6.96 4.67
C MET A 146 6.49 -7.43 3.35
N HIS A 147 6.92 -6.87 2.22
CA HIS A 147 6.46 -7.30 0.89
C HIS A 147 6.82 -8.76 0.60
N GLY A 148 8.00 -9.22 1.02
CA GLY A 148 8.45 -10.60 0.92
C GLY A 148 7.52 -11.55 1.67
N ALA A 149 7.19 -11.24 2.92
CA ALA A 149 6.26 -12.03 3.73
C ALA A 149 4.85 -12.10 3.09
N LEU A 150 4.38 -11.00 2.50
CA LEU A 150 3.08 -10.95 1.83
C LEU A 150 3.04 -11.76 0.54
N MET A 151 4.08 -11.68 -0.27
CA MET A 151 4.05 -12.17 -1.65
C MET A 151 4.66 -13.55 -1.83
N HIS A 152 5.38 -14.10 -0.82
CA HIS A 152 6.12 -15.36 -0.93
C HIS A 152 5.28 -16.51 -1.53
N ASP A 153 4.05 -16.70 -1.04
CA ASP A 153 3.17 -17.78 -1.49
C ASP A 153 2.27 -17.40 -2.69
N ILE A 154 2.26 -16.13 -3.10
CA ILE A 154 1.40 -15.58 -4.15
C ILE A 154 2.18 -15.42 -5.45
N ASP A 155 3.27 -14.67 -5.41
CA ASP A 155 4.22 -14.48 -6.50
C ASP A 155 5.66 -14.46 -5.95
N PRO A 156 6.27 -15.64 -5.79
CA PRO A 156 7.61 -15.77 -5.24
C PRO A 156 8.69 -15.03 -6.04
N LYS A 157 8.44 -14.70 -7.31
CA LYS A 157 9.42 -14.04 -8.17
C LYS A 157 9.55 -12.55 -7.87
N SER A 158 8.44 -11.90 -7.50
CA SER A 158 8.42 -10.48 -7.14
C SER A 158 8.52 -10.25 -5.63
N ALA A 159 8.33 -11.29 -4.82
CA ALA A 159 8.40 -11.20 -3.36
C ALA A 159 9.70 -10.54 -2.88
N GLY A 160 9.54 -9.50 -2.07
CA GLY A 160 10.65 -8.71 -1.50
C GLY A 160 11.50 -7.95 -2.52
N GLN A 161 10.94 -7.63 -3.69
CA GLN A 161 11.62 -6.85 -4.71
C GLN A 161 10.78 -5.66 -5.16
N TRP A 162 11.46 -4.55 -5.48
CA TRP A 162 10.84 -3.47 -6.24
C TRP A 162 10.45 -3.97 -7.62
N ARG A 163 9.24 -3.61 -8.07
CA ARG A 163 8.82 -3.94 -9.43
C ARG A 163 9.79 -3.34 -10.45
N ALA A 164 10.05 -4.09 -11.52
CA ALA A 164 10.89 -3.67 -12.65
C ALA A 164 10.07 -3.29 -13.89
N GLU A 165 8.75 -3.32 -13.80
CA GLU A 165 7.84 -3.08 -14.92
C GLU A 165 6.72 -2.10 -14.54
N GLN A 166 6.09 -1.51 -15.55
CA GLN A 166 4.91 -0.67 -15.36
C GLN A 166 3.70 -1.53 -15.01
N VAL A 167 2.93 -1.06 -14.04
CA VAL A 167 1.62 -1.62 -13.67
C VAL A 167 0.52 -0.60 -13.89
N TRP A 168 -0.74 -1.01 -13.88
CA TRP A 168 -1.91 -0.13 -14.09
C TRP A 168 -3.17 -0.70 -13.43
N ILE A 169 -4.14 0.17 -13.17
CA ILE A 169 -5.45 -0.16 -12.59
C ILE A 169 -6.54 0.10 -13.63
N GLY A 170 -7.35 -0.93 -13.89
CA GLY A 170 -8.37 -0.91 -14.95
C GLY A 170 -7.74 -0.92 -16.35
N GLY A 171 -8.51 -1.23 -17.39
CA GLY A 171 -8.00 -1.37 -18.75
C GLY A 171 -7.72 -2.82 -19.16
N GLY A 172 -6.91 -3.01 -20.20
CA GLY A 172 -6.65 -4.33 -20.79
C GLY A 172 -5.43 -5.04 -20.18
N ALA A 173 -5.40 -6.37 -20.26
CA ALA A 173 -4.30 -7.20 -19.73
C ALA A 173 -2.93 -7.03 -20.46
N HIS A 174 -2.84 -6.14 -21.44
CA HIS A 174 -1.69 -6.07 -22.36
C HIS A 174 -1.03 -4.68 -22.42
N GLY A 175 -1.49 -3.73 -21.62
CA GLY A 175 -0.86 -2.42 -21.52
C GLY A 175 -1.72 -1.36 -20.83
N PRO A 176 -1.11 -0.21 -20.53
CA PRO A 176 -1.69 0.85 -19.72
C PRO A 176 -2.64 1.78 -20.49
N ARG A 177 -2.79 1.64 -21.82
CA ARG A 177 -3.63 2.56 -22.59
C ARG A 177 -5.10 2.30 -22.31
N GLY A 178 -5.77 3.36 -21.86
CA GLY A 178 -7.17 3.28 -21.40
C GLY A 178 -7.32 2.70 -20.01
N ALA A 179 -6.22 2.56 -19.25
CA ALA A 179 -6.31 2.28 -17.83
C ALA A 179 -6.98 3.44 -17.09
N MET A 180 -7.70 3.13 -16.01
CA MET A 180 -8.32 4.15 -15.15
C MET A 180 -7.25 4.92 -14.38
N PHE A 181 -6.15 4.24 -14.06
CA PHE A 181 -5.02 4.84 -13.39
C PHE A 181 -3.73 4.10 -13.71
N VAL A 182 -2.64 4.84 -13.89
CA VAL A 182 -1.31 4.28 -14.10
C VAL A 182 -0.40 4.89 -13.03
N PRO A 183 0.06 4.11 -12.03
CA PRO A 183 0.98 4.58 -11.00
C PRO A 183 2.33 4.99 -11.59
N PRO A 184 3.21 5.60 -10.77
CA PRO A 184 4.53 6.02 -11.22
C PRO A 184 5.30 4.98 -12.00
N HIS A 185 6.19 5.42 -12.89
CA HIS A 185 7.07 4.48 -13.57
C HIS A 185 7.94 3.73 -12.55
N HIS A 186 8.28 2.47 -12.83
CA HIS A 186 9.01 1.63 -11.88
C HIS A 186 10.37 2.24 -11.47
N SER A 187 11.00 2.98 -12.38
CA SER A 187 12.26 3.71 -12.12
C SER A 187 12.13 4.83 -11.08
N ARG A 188 10.90 5.26 -10.74
CA ARG A 188 10.64 6.28 -9.72
C ARG A 188 10.30 5.71 -8.35
N VAL A 189 10.06 4.40 -8.24
CA VAL A 189 9.55 3.77 -7.01
C VAL A 189 10.52 3.97 -5.86
N VAL A 190 11.79 3.63 -6.06
CA VAL A 190 12.81 3.72 -4.99
C VAL A 190 12.92 5.14 -4.44
N ALA A 191 13.04 6.14 -5.31
CA ALA A 191 13.13 7.54 -4.87
C ALA A 191 11.85 8.04 -4.20
N ALA A 192 10.68 7.58 -4.62
CA ALA A 192 9.41 7.94 -3.99
C ALA A 192 9.23 7.28 -2.60
N ILE A 193 9.75 6.06 -2.43
CA ILE A 193 9.76 5.38 -1.14
C ILE A 193 10.76 6.05 -0.19
N ASP A 194 11.97 6.38 -0.63
CA ASP A 194 12.93 7.15 0.17
C ASP A 194 12.33 8.47 0.66
N ASP A 195 11.63 9.20 -0.22
CA ASP A 195 10.94 10.44 0.14
C ASP A 195 9.83 10.21 1.19
N LEU A 196 9.03 9.15 1.05
CA LEU A 196 8.01 8.73 2.02
C LEU A 196 8.64 8.35 3.37
N LEU A 197 9.74 7.60 3.37
CA LEU A 197 10.44 7.17 4.58
C LEU A 197 11.07 8.36 5.32
N ARG A 198 11.69 9.30 4.59
CA ARG A 198 12.17 10.57 5.16
C ARG A 198 11.04 11.38 5.78
N PHE A 199 9.87 11.43 5.13
CA PHE A 199 8.70 12.07 5.72
C PHE A 199 8.20 11.33 6.99
N ALA A 200 8.26 10.01 6.99
CA ALA A 200 7.81 9.18 8.11
C ALA A 200 8.71 9.24 9.35
N GLN A 201 10.00 9.54 9.16
CA GLN A 201 10.97 9.68 10.24
C GLN A 201 10.96 11.07 10.90
N ARG A 202 10.11 11.98 10.42
CA ARG A 202 9.96 13.31 11.02
C ARG A 202 9.25 13.24 12.38
N ASP A 203 9.78 14.01 13.34
CA ASP A 203 9.26 14.15 14.70
C ASP A 203 8.58 15.50 14.96
N ASP A 204 8.60 16.40 13.97
CA ASP A 204 8.01 17.75 14.03
C ASP A 204 6.52 17.78 13.65
N ILE A 205 5.90 16.63 13.39
CA ILE A 205 4.50 16.48 12.96
C ILE A 205 3.76 15.58 13.95
N PRO A 206 2.53 15.93 14.40
CA PRO A 206 1.70 15.02 15.18
C PRO A 206 1.45 13.69 14.44
N ALA A 207 1.55 12.57 15.15
CA ALA A 207 1.57 11.22 14.57
C ALA A 207 0.34 10.90 13.70
N LEU A 208 -0.87 11.25 14.13
CA LEU A 208 -2.09 10.95 13.36
C LEU A 208 -2.14 11.72 12.01
N PRO A 209 -1.95 13.05 11.97
CA PRO A 209 -1.79 13.79 10.71
C PRO A 209 -0.69 13.24 9.81
N GLN A 210 0.46 12.88 10.37
CA GLN A 210 1.58 12.31 9.62
C GLN A 210 1.18 10.98 8.96
N GLY A 211 0.58 10.06 9.72
CA GLY A 211 0.07 8.78 9.22
C GLY A 211 -0.97 8.93 8.11
N CYS A 212 -1.88 9.91 8.24
CA CYS A 212 -2.87 10.21 7.20
C CYS A 212 -2.23 10.65 5.87
N VAL A 213 -1.16 11.44 5.93
CA VAL A 213 -0.44 11.87 4.72
C VAL A 213 0.34 10.71 4.11
N GLN A 214 1.04 9.91 4.92
CA GLN A 214 1.73 8.71 4.45
C GLN A 214 0.77 7.77 3.70
N GLN A 215 -0.38 7.48 4.30
CA GLN A 215 -1.40 6.61 3.72
C GLN A 215 -1.94 7.14 2.38
N SER A 216 -2.08 8.46 2.27
CA SER A 216 -2.57 9.14 1.07
C SER A 216 -1.52 9.16 -0.05
N GLY A 217 -0.24 9.29 0.30
CA GLY A 217 0.90 9.14 -0.62
C GLY A 217 1.02 7.74 -1.21
N VAL A 218 0.65 6.71 -0.45
CA VAL A 218 0.57 5.32 -0.93
C VAL A 218 -0.67 5.08 -1.81
N ARG A 219 -1.79 5.77 -1.54
CA ARG A 219 -3.08 5.59 -2.25
C ARG A 219 -3.34 6.61 -3.36
N VAL A 220 -2.32 7.10 -4.06
CA VAL A 220 -2.57 7.98 -5.20
C VAL A 220 -3.30 7.18 -6.29
N GLY A 221 -4.61 7.36 -6.36
CA GLY A 221 -5.58 6.75 -7.28
C GLY A 221 -6.90 7.53 -7.15
N PRO A 222 -7.72 7.65 -8.20
CA PRO A 222 -8.67 8.75 -8.32
C PRO A 222 -9.75 8.75 -7.23
N ASP A 223 -9.97 9.96 -6.72
CA ASP A 223 -11.11 10.43 -5.93
C ASP A 223 -12.38 9.63 -6.24
N GLN A 224 -12.76 8.71 -5.34
CA GLN A 224 -13.97 7.91 -5.46
C GLN A 224 -15.21 8.78 -5.22
N ARG A 225 -15.58 9.58 -6.22
CA ARG A 225 -16.97 10.00 -6.37
C ARG A 225 -17.76 8.85 -6.97
N TYR A 226 -18.33 8.02 -6.10
CA TYR A 226 -19.43 7.12 -6.42
C TYR A 226 -20.50 7.91 -7.20
N ARG A 227 -20.61 7.68 -8.51
CA ARG A 227 -21.87 7.97 -9.21
C ARG A 227 -22.82 6.82 -8.90
N ARG A 228 -23.96 7.18 -8.31
CA ARG A 228 -25.13 6.32 -8.14
C ARG A 228 -25.63 5.79 -9.48
#